data_AF-A0A5M8PIM6-F1
#
_entry.id   AF-A0A5M8PIM6-F1
#
_cell.length_a   1.000
_cell.length_b   1.000
_cell.length_c   1.000
_cell.angle_alpha   90.00
_cell.angle_beta   90.00
_cell.angle_gamma   90.00
#
_symmetry.space_group_name_H-M   'P 1'
#
loop_
_entity.id
_entity.type
_entity.pdbx_description
1 polymer ?
#
loop_
_entity_poly.entity_id
_entity_poly.type
_entity_poly.pdbx_seq_one_letter_code
_entity_poly.pdbx_strand_id
1 'polypeptide(L)'
;MTEAKMQLADWLDDLCVRFIINLPQEELESVERICFQVEEAQWFYEDFIRPLDPNLPSLSLRNFCLRIFQHCPLLSEFSTYHHSTAFSEFLAYKTRVPVRGAIMLNDAMDEVVLV
;
A
#
# COMPACT_ATOMS: atom_id res chain seq x y z
N MET A 1 -10.15 -2.81 -31.01
CA MET A 1 -10.95 -2.52 -29.81
C MET A 1 -10.15 -1.52 -29.02
N THR A 2 -10.62 -0.28 -28.89
CA THR A 2 -9.96 0.73 -28.06
C THR A 2 -10.06 0.23 -26.62
N GLU A 3 -8.96 -0.17 -26.00
CA GLU A 3 -8.94 -0.48 -24.56
C GLU A 3 -9.48 0.74 -23.83
N ALA A 4 -10.58 0.56 -23.10
CA ALA A 4 -11.14 1.62 -22.28
C ALA A 4 -10.09 1.98 -21.22
N LYS A 5 -9.60 3.21 -21.28
CA LYS A 5 -8.59 3.69 -20.34
C LYS A 5 -9.23 3.81 -18.95
N MET A 6 -8.85 2.93 -18.03
CA MET A 6 -9.35 2.92 -16.66
C MET A 6 -8.97 4.21 -15.93
N GLN A 7 -9.93 4.79 -15.20
CA GLN A 7 -9.68 5.94 -14.35
C GLN A 7 -9.08 5.51 -13.01
N LEU A 8 -8.57 6.47 -12.24
CA LEU A 8 -8.04 6.20 -10.91
C LEU A 8 -9.07 5.49 -10.00
N ALA A 9 -10.35 5.84 -10.09
CA ALA A 9 -11.40 5.19 -9.31
C ALA A 9 -11.55 3.69 -9.66
N ASP A 10 -11.51 3.35 -10.96
CA ASP A 10 -11.60 1.96 -11.43
C ASP A 10 -10.40 1.13 -10.93
N TRP A 11 -9.20 1.74 -10.90
CA TRP A 11 -8.02 1.08 -10.33
C TRP A 11 -8.10 0.93 -8.81
N LEU A 12 -8.67 1.90 -8.09
CA LEU A 12 -8.88 1.76 -6.65
C LEU A 12 -9.90 0.65 -6.35
N ASP A 13 -10.90 0.44 -7.20
CA ASP A 13 -11.81 -0.71 -7.10
C ASP A 13 -11.06 -2.04 -7.28
N ASP A 14 -10.23 -2.17 -8.32
CA ASP A 14 -9.40 -3.38 -8.53
C ASP A 14 -8.50 -3.64 -7.32
N LEU A 15 -7.80 -2.61 -6.83
CA LEU A 15 -6.90 -2.72 -5.69
C LEU A 15 -7.65 -3.10 -4.39
N CYS A 16 -8.84 -2.55 -4.17
CA CYS A 16 -9.68 -2.93 -3.03
C CYS A 16 -10.07 -4.41 -3.09
N VAL A 17 -10.50 -4.91 -4.25
CA VAL A 17 -10.85 -6.33 -4.43
C VAL A 17 -9.62 -7.22 -4.28
N ARG A 18 -8.50 -6.81 -4.87
CA ARG A 18 -7.27 -7.61 -4.92
C ARG A 18 -6.59 -7.75 -3.55
N PHE A 19 -6.58 -6.69 -2.75
CA PHE A 19 -5.78 -6.64 -1.52
C PHE A 19 -6.58 -6.53 -0.22
N ILE A 20 -7.84 -6.08 -0.25
CA ILE A 20 -8.57 -5.69 0.99
C ILE A 20 -9.85 -6.50 1.19
N ILE A 21 -10.78 -6.46 0.24
CA ILE A 21 -12.15 -6.96 0.42
C ILE A 21 -12.19 -8.47 0.65
N ASN A 22 -11.25 -9.21 0.07
CA ASN A 22 -11.21 -10.67 0.14
C ASN A 22 -10.29 -11.21 1.25
N LEU A 23 -9.84 -10.35 2.17
CA LEU A 23 -9.04 -10.79 3.31
C LEU A 23 -9.87 -11.68 4.25
N PRO A 24 -9.23 -12.67 4.91
CA PRO A 24 -9.90 -13.44 5.95
C PRO A 24 -10.33 -12.52 7.10
N GLN A 25 -11.41 -12.88 7.79
CA GLN A 25 -11.98 -12.05 8.85
C GLN A 25 -10.95 -11.71 9.95
N GLU A 26 -10.09 -12.66 10.30
CA GLU A 26 -9.01 -12.48 11.29
C GLU A 26 -8.04 -11.35 10.91
N GLU A 27 -7.82 -11.11 9.62
CA GLU A 27 -7.00 -9.98 9.14
C GLU A 27 -7.78 -8.67 9.08
N LEU A 28 -9.08 -8.73 8.72
CA LEU A 28 -9.95 -7.55 8.71
C LEU A 28 -10.21 -6.96 10.11
N GLU A 29 -10.03 -7.76 11.16
CA GLU A 29 -10.14 -7.31 12.55
C GLU A 29 -8.88 -6.57 13.04
N SER A 30 -7.76 -6.62 12.30
CA SER A 30 -6.50 -5.94 12.65
C SER A 30 -6.20 -4.77 11.71
N VAL A 31 -6.14 -3.57 12.28
CA VAL A 31 -5.75 -2.35 11.56
C VAL A 31 -4.36 -2.49 10.96
N GLU A 32 -3.43 -3.10 11.69
CA GLU A 32 -2.06 -3.31 11.22
C GLU A 32 -2.03 -4.19 9.96
N ARG A 33 -2.79 -5.30 9.96
CA ARG A 33 -2.89 -6.21 8.81
C ARG A 33 -3.46 -5.51 7.59
N ILE A 34 -4.58 -4.79 7.75
CA ILE A 34 -5.18 -3.99 6.67
C ILE A 34 -4.16 -2.98 6.12
N CYS A 35 -3.44 -2.28 6.99
CA CYS A 35 -2.48 -1.28 6.53
C CYS A 35 -1.27 -1.86 5.79
N PHE A 36 -0.81 -3.07 6.11
CA PHE A 36 0.19 -3.76 5.30
C PHE A 36 -0.33 -4.10 3.91
N GLN A 37 -1.58 -4.54 3.80
CA GLN A 37 -2.22 -4.82 2.50
C GLN A 37 -2.39 -3.54 1.67
N VAL A 38 -2.70 -2.43 2.32
CA VAL A 38 -2.75 -1.11 1.66
C VAL A 38 -1.36 -0.67 1.18
N GLU A 39 -0.30 -0.94 1.93
CA GLU A 39 1.06 -0.67 1.47
C GLU A 39 1.43 -1.53 0.25
N GLU A 40 1.10 -2.83 0.27
CA GLU A 40 1.32 -3.71 -0.89
C GLU A 40 0.52 -3.23 -2.11
N ALA A 41 -0.74 -2.81 -1.92
CA ALA A 41 -1.56 -2.22 -2.97
C ALA A 41 -0.93 -0.93 -3.54
N GLN A 42 -0.27 -0.13 -2.70
CA GLN A 42 0.41 1.10 -3.14
C GLN A 42 1.66 0.78 -3.97
N TRP A 43 2.46 -0.21 -3.56
CA TRP A 43 3.57 -0.71 -4.38
C TRP A 43 3.08 -1.25 -5.71
N PHE A 44 2.01 -2.05 -5.69
CA PHE A 44 1.44 -2.57 -6.93
C PHE A 44 0.95 -1.45 -7.87
N TYR A 45 0.35 -0.41 -7.30
CA TYR A 45 -0.09 0.77 -8.06
C TYR A 45 1.09 1.53 -8.69
N GLU A 46 2.13 1.84 -7.92
CA GLU A 46 3.28 2.60 -8.43
C GLU A 46 4.14 1.79 -9.41
N ASP A 47 4.31 0.49 -9.17
CA ASP A 47 5.26 -0.34 -9.93
C ASP A 47 4.64 -1.05 -11.14
N PHE A 48 3.34 -1.35 -11.12
CA PHE A 48 2.67 -2.08 -12.21
C PHE A 48 1.58 -1.27 -12.91
N ILE A 49 0.76 -0.50 -12.19
CA ILE A 49 -0.37 0.22 -12.81
C ILE A 49 0.11 1.54 -13.45
N ARG A 50 0.81 2.39 -12.70
CA ARG A 50 1.26 3.70 -13.19
C ARG A 50 2.18 3.66 -14.42
N PRO A 51 3.10 2.68 -14.57
CA PRO A 51 3.92 2.59 -15.77
C PRO A 51 3.11 2.30 -17.04
N LEU A 52 1.92 1.71 -16.91
CA LEU A 52 0.99 1.44 -18.01
C LEU A 52 0.15 2.65 -18.38
N ASP A 53 -0.14 3.54 -17.42
CA ASP A 53 -0.82 4.82 -17.67
C ASP A 53 -0.13 6.01 -16.99
N PRO A 54 0.71 6.76 -17.72
CA PRO A 54 1.39 7.96 -17.22
C PRO A 54 0.47 9.09 -16.76
N ASN A 55 -0.84 9.05 -17.10
CA ASN A 55 -1.80 10.05 -16.65
C ASN A 55 -2.22 9.86 -15.18
N LEU A 56 -1.94 8.69 -14.61
CA LEU A 56 -2.26 8.40 -13.21
C LEU A 56 -1.28 9.12 -12.27
N PRO A 57 -1.80 9.78 -11.21
CA PRO A 57 -0.96 10.56 -10.29
C PRO A 57 -0.06 9.64 -9.48
N SER A 58 1.19 10.03 -9.22
CA SER A 58 1.98 9.38 -8.17
C SER A 58 1.40 9.77 -6.81
N LEU A 59 1.29 8.79 -5.92
CA LEU A 59 0.72 8.95 -4.60
C LEU A 59 1.73 8.48 -3.55
N SER A 60 2.07 9.37 -2.62
CA SER A 60 2.79 8.95 -1.42
C SER A 60 1.94 7.96 -0.64
N LEU A 61 2.56 7.06 0.13
CA LEU A 61 1.86 6.07 0.95
C LEU A 61 0.74 6.71 1.77
N ARG A 62 0.99 7.87 2.41
CA ARG A 62 -0.03 8.59 3.18
C ARG A 62 -1.24 9.00 2.34
N ASN A 63 -1.01 9.59 1.16
CA ASN A 63 -2.09 10.05 0.29
C ASN A 63 -2.85 8.86 -0.30
N PHE A 64 -2.14 7.79 -0.64
CA PHE A 64 -2.73 6.54 -1.12
C PHE A 64 -3.63 5.91 -0.05
N CYS A 65 -3.13 5.75 1.19
CA CYS A 65 -3.91 5.23 2.31
C CYS A 65 -5.23 5.99 2.51
N LEU A 66 -5.16 7.34 2.58
CA LEU A 66 -6.37 8.15 2.75
C LEU A 66 -7.35 7.97 1.58
N ARG A 67 -6.84 7.88 0.35
CA ARG A 67 -7.66 7.73 -0.86
C ARG A 67 -8.36 6.36 -0.88
N ILE A 68 -7.62 5.29 -0.61
CA ILE A 68 -8.15 3.92 -0.66
C ILE A 68 -9.07 3.62 0.53
N PHE A 69 -8.81 4.19 1.71
CA PHE A 69 -9.71 4.08 2.86
C PHE A 69 -11.06 4.76 2.61
N GLN A 70 -11.05 5.93 1.95
CA GLN A 70 -12.28 6.62 1.56
C GLN A 70 -13.03 5.91 0.43
N HIS A 71 -12.30 5.22 -0.45
CA HIS A 71 -12.86 4.53 -1.63
C HIS A 71 -13.40 3.14 -1.30
N CYS A 72 -12.73 2.40 -0.41
CA CYS A 72 -13.10 1.03 -0.06
C CYS A 72 -14.41 1.01 0.74
N PRO A 73 -15.47 0.31 0.29
CA PRO A 73 -16.76 0.30 0.99
C PRO A 73 -16.66 -0.12 2.46
N LEU A 74 -15.84 -1.14 2.76
CA LEU A 74 -15.61 -1.66 4.12
C LEU A 74 -14.98 -0.64 5.08
N LEU A 75 -14.26 0.35 4.54
CA LEU A 75 -13.48 1.32 5.31
C LEU A 75 -14.06 2.74 5.22
N SER A 76 -14.92 2.98 4.23
CA SER A 76 -15.51 4.28 3.92
C SER A 76 -16.46 4.81 5.01
N GLU A 77 -17.05 3.91 5.81
CA GLU A 77 -17.94 4.29 6.93
C GLU A 77 -17.18 4.95 8.10
N PHE A 78 -15.86 4.76 8.19
CA PHE A 78 -15.04 5.40 9.21
C PHE A 78 -14.78 6.87 8.85
N SER A 79 -14.79 7.73 9.86
CA SER A 79 -14.50 9.15 9.67
C SER A 79 -13.05 9.38 9.22
N THR A 80 -12.81 10.51 8.53
CA THR A 80 -11.45 10.95 8.16
C THR A 80 -10.51 11.03 9.37
N TYR A 81 -11.05 11.35 10.55
CA TYR A 81 -10.28 11.32 11.80
C TYR A 81 -9.81 9.90 12.11
N HIS A 82 -10.71 8.90 12.06
CA HIS A 82 -10.36 7.50 12.26
C HIS A 82 -9.32 7.02 11.23
N HIS A 83 -9.47 7.38 9.94
CA HIS A 83 -8.47 7.04 8.91
C HIS A 83 -7.08 7.63 9.23
N SER A 84 -7.03 8.89 9.68
CA SER A 84 -5.78 9.56 10.01
C SER A 84 -5.10 8.97 11.25
N THR A 85 -5.89 8.57 12.24
CA THR A 85 -5.41 7.90 13.46
C THR A 85 -4.90 6.50 13.14
N ALA A 86 -5.67 5.70 12.40
CA ALA A 86 -5.29 4.36 11.97
C ALA A 86 -3.97 4.39 11.17
N PHE A 87 -3.81 5.35 10.25
CA PHE A 87 -2.55 5.54 9.53
C PHE A 87 -1.37 5.86 10.46
N SER A 88 -1.60 6.70 11.47
CA SER A 88 -0.56 7.08 12.43
C SER A 88 -0.15 5.91 13.33
N GLU A 89 -1.13 5.13 13.79
CA GLU A 89 -0.92 3.89 14.54
C GLU A 89 -0.17 2.84 13.72
N PHE A 90 -0.52 2.69 12.45
CA PHE A 90 0.20 1.81 11.53
C PHE A 90 1.67 2.21 11.37
N LEU A 91 1.98 3.49 11.13
CA LEU A 91 3.37 3.94 11.04
C LEU A 91 4.13 3.67 12.35
N ALA A 92 3.50 3.93 13.49
CA ALA A 92 4.09 3.65 14.79
C ALA A 92 4.35 2.15 15.00
N TYR A 93 3.43 1.27 14.59
CA TYR A 93 3.60 -0.18 14.64
C TYR A 93 4.72 -0.64 13.69
N LYS A 94 4.69 -0.17 12.44
CA LYS A 94 5.65 -0.56 11.40
C LYS A 94 7.10 -0.28 11.81
N THR A 95 7.37 0.84 12.48
CA THR A 95 8.72 1.16 12.97
C THR A 95 9.24 0.19 14.05
N ARG A 96 8.35 -0.57 14.70
CA ARG A 96 8.70 -1.58 15.70
C ARG A 96 8.89 -2.97 15.11
N VAL A 97 8.49 -3.20 13.85
CA VAL A 97 8.65 -4.49 13.19
C VAL A 97 10.15 -4.76 13.02
N PRO A 98 10.69 -5.84 13.62
CA PRO A 98 12.11 -6.13 13.54
C PRO A 98 12.53 -6.43 12.10
N VAL A 99 13.42 -5.61 11.55
CA VAL A 99 14.05 -5.88 10.26
C VAL A 99 15.29 -6.75 10.47
N ARG A 100 15.55 -7.63 9.51
CA ARG A 100 16.76 -8.45 9.44
C ARG A 100 17.42 -8.19 8.10
N GLY A 101 18.75 -8.16 8.09
CA GLY A 101 19.54 -7.90 6.88
C GLY A 101 20.96 -8.42 7.06
N ALA A 102 21.74 -8.31 6.00
CA ALA A 102 23.14 -8.67 5.97
C ALA A 102 23.95 -7.58 5.24
N ILE A 103 25.20 -7.40 5.65
CA ILE A 103 26.19 -6.59 4.92
C ILE A 103 27.12 -7.60 4.25
N MET A 104 27.02 -7.73 2.94
CA MET A 104 27.88 -8.61 2.15
C MET A 104 29.05 -7.80 1.62
N LEU A 105 30.26 -8.24 1.97
CA LEU A 105 31.52 -7.62 1.58
C LEU A 105 32.26 -8.50 0.57
N ASN A 106 33.07 -7.87 -0.28
CA ASN A 106 34.05 -8.60 -1.07
C ASN A 106 35.21 -9.11 -0.18
N ASP A 107 36.12 -9.92 -0.73
CA ASP A 107 37.23 -10.51 0.02
C ASP A 107 38.17 -9.46 0.65
N ALA A 108 38.34 -8.31 -0.03
CA ALA A 108 39.16 -7.20 0.46
C ALA A 108 38.46 -6.32 1.50
N MET A 109 37.16 -6.53 1.73
CA MET A 109 36.30 -5.74 2.64
C MET A 109 36.22 -4.25 2.32
N ASP A 110 36.43 -3.85 1.06
CA ASP A 110 36.37 -2.45 0.61
C ASP A 110 35.15 -2.14 -0.28
N GLU A 111 34.39 -3.16 -0.69
CA GLU A 111 33.15 -3.02 -1.45
C GLU A 111 31.97 -3.69 -0.74
N VAL A 112 30.76 -3.18 -0.97
CA VAL A 112 29.52 -3.67 -0.37
C VAL A 112 28.41 -3.82 -1.41
N VAL A 113 27.58 -4.87 -1.26
CA VAL A 113 26.37 -5.05 -2.07
C VAL A 113 25.24 -4.16 -1.56
N LEU A 114 24.65 -3.34 -2.44
CA LEU A 114 23.45 -2.53 -2.20
C LEU A 114 22.27 -3.03 -3.05
N VAL A 115 21.04 -2.82 -2.57
CA VAL A 115 19.77 -3.18 -3.23
C VAL A 115 18.86 -1.97 -3.37
#